data_AF-V6LC17-F1
#
_entry.id   AF-V6LC17-F1
#
_cell.length_a   1.000
_cell.length_b   1.000
_cell.length_c   1.000
_cell.angle_alpha   90.00
_cell.angle_beta   90.00
_cell.angle_gamma   90.00
#
_symmetry.space_group_name_H-M   'P 1'
#
loop_
_entity.id
_entity.type
_entity.pdbx_description
1 polymer ?
#
loop_
_entity_poly.entity_id
_entity_poly.type
_entity_poly.pdbx_seq_one_letter_code
_entity_poly.pdbx_strand_id
1 'polypeptide(L)'
;MLKVHQLINNLNAFKIQFPIFEDSHYPHEFLIQISNHFINNQSFISPSAKISPLACIEHPVYIGDNVEIRAFAYVRGNAIILKNSIIGQSVEIKNSILFENVQVPHLSYIGDSILGNYAHLGAGAVISNVRLDKKTIRVQGIDTGLQKFGALLGDGAQIGCNSVINPGSILMKNSYIIPCTNFSGLLQEGENNKYK
;
A
#
# COMPACT_ATOMS: atom_id res chain seq x y z
N MET A 1 -4.57 -11.33 -20.61
CA MET A 1 -3.73 -10.11 -20.75
C MET A 1 -4.54 -8.84 -21.05
N LEU A 2 -5.40 -8.78 -22.09
CA LEU A 2 -6.16 -7.56 -22.45
C LEU A 2 -7.07 -7.01 -21.33
N LYS A 3 -7.74 -7.89 -20.56
CA LYS A 3 -8.66 -7.49 -19.46
C LYS A 3 -7.95 -6.85 -18.26
N VAL A 4 -6.72 -7.29 -17.95
CA VAL A 4 -5.92 -6.78 -16.81
C VAL A 4 -5.41 -5.37 -17.11
N HIS A 5 -4.96 -5.12 -18.35
CA HIS A 5 -4.45 -3.81 -18.76
C HIS A 5 -5.56 -2.73 -18.81
N GLN A 6 -6.78 -3.10 -19.27
CA GLN A 6 -7.96 -2.22 -19.17
C GLN A 6 -8.36 -1.91 -17.72
N LEU A 7 -8.24 -2.88 -16.81
CA LEU A 7 -8.57 -2.67 -15.40
C LEU A 7 -7.51 -1.82 -14.67
N ILE A 8 -6.22 -1.94 -15.01
CA ILE A 8 -5.15 -1.05 -14.50
C ILE A 8 -5.36 0.38 -14.99
N ASN A 9 -5.78 0.55 -16.24
CA ASN A 9 -6.16 1.87 -16.75
C ASN A 9 -7.39 2.43 -16.02
N ASN A 10 -8.32 1.57 -15.58
CA ASN A 10 -9.39 1.98 -14.68
C ASN A 10 -8.86 2.32 -13.28
N LEU A 11 -7.94 1.54 -12.68
CA LEU A 11 -7.22 1.84 -11.43
C LEU A 11 -6.52 3.21 -11.46
N ASN A 12 -5.92 3.59 -12.58
CA ASN A 12 -5.32 4.92 -12.76
C ASN A 12 -6.34 6.05 -12.91
N ALA A 13 -7.58 5.74 -13.31
CA ALA A 13 -8.69 6.68 -13.31
C ALA A 13 -9.29 6.87 -11.90
N PHE A 14 -9.00 5.97 -10.95
CA PHE A 14 -9.26 6.19 -9.52
C PHE A 14 -8.24 7.20 -8.99
N LYS A 15 -8.49 8.50 -9.24
CA LYS A 15 -8.07 9.51 -8.28
C LYS A 15 -8.63 9.05 -6.94
N ILE A 16 -7.82 8.91 -5.90
CA ILE A 16 -8.34 8.64 -4.55
C ILE A 16 -9.09 9.89 -4.09
N GLN A 17 -10.32 10.04 -4.60
CA GLN A 17 -11.37 10.92 -4.16
C GLN A 17 -12.35 10.04 -3.41
N PHE A 18 -13.05 10.61 -2.44
CA PHE A 18 -13.89 9.83 -1.54
C PHE A 18 -15.14 9.14 -2.17
N PRO A 19 -15.52 9.23 -3.47
CA PRO A 19 -16.59 8.38 -3.99
C PRO A 19 -16.09 7.01 -4.53
N ILE A 20 -14.87 6.54 -4.20
CA ILE A 20 -14.47 5.13 -4.47
C ILE A 20 -15.24 4.13 -3.59
N PHE A 21 -15.95 4.60 -2.57
CA PHE A 21 -16.69 3.79 -1.59
C PHE A 21 -18.20 3.63 -1.88
N GLU A 22 -18.69 4.03 -3.05
CA GLU A 22 -20.15 3.99 -3.32
C GLU A 22 -20.69 2.57 -3.53
N ASP A 23 -19.89 1.63 -4.06
CA ASP A 23 -20.33 0.25 -4.34
C ASP A 23 -19.71 -0.81 -3.40
N SER A 24 -18.63 -0.49 -2.68
CA SER A 24 -18.05 -1.37 -1.64
C SER A 24 -18.48 -0.87 -0.27
N HIS A 25 -19.21 -1.69 0.49
CA HIS A 25 -19.70 -1.29 1.80
C HIS A 25 -18.55 -0.94 2.77
N TYR A 26 -17.34 -1.48 2.54
CA TYR A 26 -16.17 -1.21 3.39
C TYR A 26 -14.83 -1.12 2.64
N PRO A 27 -13.90 -0.23 3.06
CA PRO A 27 -12.60 -0.03 2.39
C PRO A 27 -11.70 -1.28 2.26
N HIS A 28 -11.88 -2.28 3.11
CA HIS A 28 -11.09 -3.52 3.09
C HIS A 28 -11.63 -4.56 2.10
N GLU A 29 -12.91 -4.48 1.73
CA GLU A 29 -13.48 -5.33 0.69
C GLU A 29 -12.83 -5.05 -0.66
N PHE A 30 -12.42 -3.79 -0.87
CA PHE A 30 -11.69 -3.37 -2.07
C PHE A 30 -10.31 -4.06 -2.21
N LEU A 31 -9.55 -4.20 -1.10
CA LEU A 31 -8.30 -4.98 -1.09
C LEU A 31 -8.56 -6.42 -1.53
N ILE A 32 -9.61 -7.05 -0.98
CA ILE A 32 -9.97 -8.45 -1.28
C ILE A 32 -10.44 -8.59 -2.73
N GLN A 33 -11.28 -7.69 -3.21
CA GLN A 33 -11.81 -7.71 -4.58
C GLN A 33 -10.71 -7.52 -5.62
N ILE A 34 -9.83 -6.52 -5.43
CA ILE A 34 -8.70 -6.30 -6.33
C ILE A 34 -7.74 -7.49 -6.26
N SER A 35 -7.37 -7.93 -5.06
CA SER A 35 -6.47 -9.08 -4.90
C SER A 35 -7.03 -10.32 -5.62
N ASN A 36 -8.29 -10.67 -5.39
CA ASN A 36 -8.92 -11.81 -6.07
C ASN A 36 -8.98 -11.64 -7.60
N HIS A 37 -9.25 -10.43 -8.09
CA HIS A 37 -9.34 -10.17 -9.53
C HIS A 37 -7.98 -10.25 -10.23
N PHE A 38 -6.96 -9.62 -9.67
CA PHE A 38 -5.64 -9.53 -10.27
C PHE A 38 -4.83 -10.81 -10.08
N ILE A 39 -4.97 -11.41 -8.90
CA ILE A 39 -4.05 -12.44 -8.48
C ILE A 39 -4.60 -13.82 -8.73
N ASN A 40 -5.92 -14.10 -8.80
CA ASN A 40 -6.55 -15.39 -9.17
C ASN A 40 -5.63 -16.65 -9.17
N ASN A 41 -4.85 -16.85 -8.09
CA ASN A 41 -3.73 -17.79 -7.95
C ASN A 41 -2.62 -17.83 -9.04
N GLN A 42 -2.49 -16.81 -9.88
CA GLN A 42 -1.46 -16.64 -10.90
C GLN A 42 -0.61 -15.40 -10.63
N SER A 43 0.69 -15.54 -10.85
CA SER A 43 1.60 -14.41 -10.76
C SER A 43 1.84 -13.77 -12.11
N PHE A 44 2.14 -12.48 -12.08
CA PHE A 44 2.63 -11.75 -13.23
C PHE A 44 3.82 -10.90 -12.81
N ILE A 45 4.93 -11.01 -13.56
CA ILE A 45 6.10 -10.16 -13.41
C ILE A 45 6.42 -9.63 -14.80
N SER A 46 6.42 -8.31 -14.96
CA SER A 46 6.77 -7.69 -16.23
C SER A 46 8.21 -8.00 -16.62
N PRO A 47 8.50 -8.28 -17.90
CA PRO A 47 9.87 -8.40 -18.40
C PRO A 47 10.73 -7.14 -18.21
N SER A 48 10.10 -5.98 -18.02
CA SER A 48 10.80 -4.71 -17.77
C SER A 48 11.09 -4.45 -16.28
N ALA A 49 10.56 -5.28 -15.38
CA ALA A 49 10.82 -5.17 -13.96
C ALA A 49 12.30 -5.51 -13.66
N LYS A 50 12.92 -4.73 -12.78
CA LYS A 50 14.30 -4.90 -12.34
C LYS A 50 14.29 -5.45 -10.93
N ILE A 51 14.45 -6.76 -10.80
CA ILE A 51 14.43 -7.46 -9.52
C ILE A 51 15.86 -7.91 -9.19
N SER A 52 16.36 -7.48 -8.02
CA SER A 52 17.64 -7.95 -7.51
C SER A 52 17.61 -9.46 -7.26
N PRO A 53 18.69 -10.20 -7.60
CA PRO A 53 18.79 -11.63 -7.28
C PRO A 53 18.83 -11.91 -5.78
N LEU A 54 19.01 -10.88 -4.95
CA LEU A 54 19.00 -10.95 -3.49
C LEU A 54 17.63 -10.62 -2.88
N ALA A 55 16.61 -10.34 -3.70
CA ALA A 55 15.24 -10.15 -3.22
C ALA A 55 14.53 -11.50 -3.08
N CYS A 56 13.61 -11.60 -2.12
CA CYS A 56 12.73 -12.75 -1.95
C CYS A 56 11.32 -12.38 -2.43
N ILE A 57 10.79 -13.13 -3.39
CA ILE A 57 9.45 -12.94 -3.95
C ILE A 57 8.63 -14.21 -3.72
N GLU A 58 7.63 -14.14 -2.85
CA GLU A 58 6.68 -15.22 -2.63
C GLU A 58 5.45 -15.04 -3.51
N HIS A 59 5.19 -16.06 -4.32
CA HIS A 59 4.04 -16.09 -5.20
C HIS A 59 2.74 -16.43 -4.44
N PRO A 60 1.58 -15.92 -4.89
CA PRO A 60 1.42 -15.14 -6.10
C PRO A 60 1.59 -13.62 -5.90
N VAL A 61 2.08 -12.95 -6.95
CA VAL A 61 2.32 -11.49 -6.98
C VAL A 61 1.99 -10.90 -8.34
N TYR A 62 1.69 -9.60 -8.36
CA TYR A 62 1.68 -8.79 -9.58
C TYR A 62 2.78 -7.73 -9.49
N ILE A 63 3.74 -7.75 -10.42
CA ILE A 63 4.81 -6.77 -10.54
C ILE A 63 4.75 -6.16 -11.95
N GLY A 64 4.40 -4.87 -12.01
CA GLY A 64 4.18 -4.12 -13.23
C GLY A 64 5.46 -3.65 -13.93
N ASP A 65 5.26 -2.87 -15.00
CA ASP A 65 6.35 -2.41 -15.85
C ASP A 65 7.30 -1.45 -15.11
N ASN A 66 8.61 -1.60 -15.37
CA ASN A 66 9.69 -0.79 -14.80
C ASN A 66 9.71 -0.72 -13.25
N VAL A 67 9.05 -1.65 -12.56
CA VAL A 67 9.17 -1.76 -11.09
C VAL A 67 10.61 -2.13 -10.75
N GLU A 68 11.17 -1.45 -9.75
CA GLU A 68 12.50 -1.75 -9.21
C GLU A 68 12.37 -2.39 -7.83
N ILE A 69 12.84 -3.62 -7.69
CA ILE A 69 12.92 -4.34 -6.41
C ILE A 69 14.40 -4.53 -6.07
N ARG A 70 14.87 -3.89 -5.01
CA ARG A 70 16.27 -3.88 -4.60
C ARG A 70 16.62 -5.08 -3.71
N ALA A 71 17.91 -5.21 -3.41
CA ALA A 71 18.45 -6.31 -2.62
C ALA A 71 17.76 -6.43 -1.25
N PHE A 72 17.51 -7.66 -0.81
CA PHE A 72 16.93 -7.99 0.48
C PHE A 72 15.49 -7.51 0.70
N ALA A 73 14.82 -7.00 -0.34
CA ALA A 73 13.38 -6.81 -0.28
C ALA A 73 12.66 -8.16 -0.15
N TYR A 74 11.53 -8.17 0.56
CA TYR A 74 10.69 -9.35 0.73
C TYR A 74 9.25 -9.02 0.32
N VAL A 75 8.78 -9.59 -0.78
CA VAL A 75 7.43 -9.35 -1.32
C VAL A 75 6.61 -10.61 -1.22
N ARG A 76 5.43 -10.54 -0.60
CA ARG A 76 4.61 -11.73 -0.34
C ARG A 76 3.12 -11.48 -0.18
N GLY A 77 2.38 -12.58 -0.10
CA GLY A 77 0.99 -12.61 0.37
C GLY A 77 0.04 -11.85 -0.55
N ASN A 78 0.14 -12.06 -1.86
CA ASN A 78 -0.72 -11.41 -2.86
C ASN A 78 -0.46 -9.91 -3.04
N ALA A 79 0.82 -9.51 -3.05
CA ALA A 79 1.20 -8.12 -3.30
C ALA A 79 0.99 -7.72 -4.78
N ILE A 80 0.49 -6.51 -5.00
CA ILE A 80 0.32 -5.88 -6.31
C ILE A 80 1.16 -4.60 -6.32
N ILE A 81 2.14 -4.52 -7.20
CA ILE A 81 3.05 -3.38 -7.33
C ILE A 81 2.96 -2.88 -8.77
N LEU A 82 2.35 -1.72 -8.97
CA LEU A 82 2.14 -1.14 -10.30
C LEU A 82 3.36 -0.36 -10.79
N LYS A 83 3.25 0.12 -12.04
CA LYS A 83 4.39 0.57 -12.84
C LYS A 83 5.24 1.64 -12.17
N ASN A 84 6.54 1.61 -12.46
CA ASN A 84 7.56 2.57 -12.00
C ASN A 84 7.72 2.68 -10.46
N SER A 85 7.13 1.78 -9.69
CA SER A 85 7.28 1.78 -8.23
C SER A 85 8.62 1.20 -7.79
N ILE A 86 9.12 1.68 -6.64
CA ILE A 86 10.42 1.29 -6.08
C ILE A 86 10.19 0.61 -4.74
N ILE A 87 10.59 -0.66 -4.65
CA ILE A 87 10.70 -1.43 -3.42
C ILE A 87 12.18 -1.57 -3.09
N GLY A 88 12.62 -0.81 -2.11
CA GLY A 88 14.03 -0.65 -1.84
C GLY A 88 14.61 -1.69 -0.89
N GLN A 89 15.81 -1.39 -0.37
CA GLN A 89 16.58 -2.38 0.37
C GLN A 89 15.93 -2.70 1.72
N SER A 90 15.82 -4.01 2.02
CA SER A 90 15.20 -4.53 3.24
C SER A 90 13.81 -3.95 3.52
N VAL A 91 13.03 -3.78 2.45
CA VAL A 91 11.60 -3.46 2.53
C VAL A 91 10.79 -4.75 2.46
N GLU A 92 9.84 -4.93 3.37
CA GLU A 92 8.85 -6.00 3.30
C GLU A 92 7.50 -5.45 2.85
N ILE A 93 6.95 -6.03 1.78
CA ILE A 93 5.59 -5.80 1.29
C ILE A 93 4.78 -7.07 1.47
N LYS A 94 3.68 -6.99 2.20
CA LYS A 94 2.78 -8.11 2.47
C LYS A 94 1.33 -7.73 2.14
N ASN A 95 0.67 -8.47 1.27
CA ASN A 95 -0.77 -8.34 0.98
C ASN A 95 -1.22 -6.89 0.75
N SER A 96 -0.47 -6.15 -0.07
CA SER A 96 -0.68 -4.73 -0.25
C SER A 96 -0.73 -4.36 -1.73
N ILE A 97 -1.45 -3.28 -2.03
CA ILE A 97 -1.56 -2.70 -3.36
C ILE A 97 -0.79 -1.39 -3.37
N LEU A 98 0.25 -1.34 -4.18
CA LEU A 98 1.03 -0.15 -4.44
C LEU A 98 0.70 0.29 -5.86
N PHE A 99 0.08 1.45 -5.99
CA PHE A 99 -0.24 2.06 -7.28
C PHE A 99 1.05 2.57 -7.97
N GLU A 100 0.90 3.39 -9.01
CA GLU A 100 2.02 3.76 -9.86
C GLU A 100 2.95 4.77 -9.19
N ASN A 101 4.25 4.65 -9.48
CA ASN A 101 5.29 5.56 -9.01
C ASN A 101 5.38 5.64 -7.46
N VAL A 102 4.92 4.62 -6.74
CA VAL A 102 5.06 4.52 -5.27
C VAL A 102 6.52 4.27 -4.93
N GLN A 103 7.01 4.91 -3.88
CA GLN A 103 8.39 4.74 -3.43
C GLN A 103 8.43 4.33 -1.95
N VAL A 104 9.00 3.15 -1.71
CA VAL A 104 9.35 2.66 -0.38
C VAL A 104 10.82 2.26 -0.45
N PRO A 105 11.77 3.18 -0.19
CA PRO A 105 13.15 2.98 -0.60
C PRO A 105 14.01 2.24 0.44
N HIS A 106 13.67 2.24 1.74
CA HIS A 106 14.56 1.69 2.77
C HIS A 106 13.84 1.23 4.04
N LEU A 107 14.17 0.01 4.51
CA LEU A 107 13.94 -0.44 5.90
C LEU A 107 12.49 -0.34 6.40
N SER A 108 11.52 -0.57 5.52
CA SER A 108 10.09 -0.39 5.82
C SER A 108 9.33 -1.71 5.80
N TYR A 109 8.26 -1.78 6.58
CA TYR A 109 7.26 -2.85 6.50
C TYR A 109 5.90 -2.27 6.14
N ILE A 110 5.25 -2.88 5.14
CA ILE A 110 3.91 -2.50 4.66
C ILE A 110 3.07 -3.77 4.58
N GLY A 111 2.10 -3.89 5.49
CA GLY A 111 1.18 -5.02 5.55
C GLY A 111 -0.27 -4.60 5.29
N ASP A 112 -1.00 -5.37 4.48
CA ASP A 112 -2.46 -5.29 4.35
C ASP A 112 -2.96 -3.85 4.04
N SER A 113 -2.29 -3.16 3.13
CA SER A 113 -2.43 -1.71 2.89
C SER A 113 -2.66 -1.34 1.42
N ILE A 114 -3.18 -0.14 1.19
CA ILE A 114 -3.26 0.47 -0.15
C ILE A 114 -2.46 1.76 -0.15
N LEU A 115 -1.54 1.90 -1.11
CA LEU A 115 -0.73 3.08 -1.34
C LEU A 115 -1.06 3.65 -2.72
N GLY A 116 -1.69 4.83 -2.75
CA GLY A 116 -2.05 5.57 -3.97
C GLY A 116 -0.85 6.02 -4.79
N ASN A 117 -1.12 6.57 -5.97
CA ASN A 117 -0.09 6.98 -6.92
C ASN A 117 0.85 8.00 -6.28
N TYR A 118 2.16 7.88 -6.54
CA TYR A 118 3.18 8.79 -5.98
C TYR A 118 3.24 8.82 -4.45
N ALA A 119 2.65 7.84 -3.73
CA ALA A 119 2.85 7.74 -2.30
C ALA A 119 4.31 7.42 -1.98
N HIS A 120 4.82 7.99 -0.88
CA HIS A 120 6.22 7.85 -0.48
C HIS A 120 6.35 7.53 1.01
N LEU A 121 7.15 6.54 1.35
CA LEU A 121 7.52 6.21 2.72
C LEU A 121 9.00 6.53 2.95
N GLY A 122 9.30 7.36 3.93
CA GLY A 122 10.66 7.63 4.38
C GLY A 122 11.31 6.38 4.99
N ALA A 123 12.64 6.39 5.06
CA ALA A 123 13.40 5.27 5.60
C ALA A 123 12.94 4.90 7.02
N GLY A 124 12.76 3.61 7.28
CA GLY A 124 12.33 3.12 8.59
C GLY A 124 10.85 3.36 8.91
N ALA A 125 10.07 3.94 8.00
CA ALA A 125 8.63 4.07 8.20
C ALA A 125 7.95 2.71 8.15
N VAL A 126 6.98 2.47 9.04
CA VAL A 126 6.28 1.20 9.18
C VAL A 126 4.77 1.43 9.14
N ILE A 127 4.07 0.64 8.34
CA ILE A 127 2.61 0.51 8.39
C ILE A 127 2.29 -0.79 9.13
N SER A 128 1.88 -0.66 10.39
CA SER A 128 1.43 -1.80 11.18
C SER A 128 0.06 -2.24 10.73
N ASN A 129 -0.16 -3.56 10.70
CA ASN A 129 -1.42 -4.17 10.28
C ASN A 129 -2.15 -4.92 11.39
N VAL A 130 -1.60 -5.02 12.60
CA VAL A 130 -2.21 -5.74 13.71
C VAL A 130 -2.22 -4.89 14.98
N ARG A 131 -3.32 -4.95 15.72
CA ARG A 131 -3.43 -4.32 17.03
C ARG A 131 -2.79 -5.18 18.11
N LEU A 132 -2.23 -4.54 19.14
CA LEU A 132 -1.66 -5.25 20.29
C LEU A 132 -2.70 -6.06 21.06
N ASP A 133 -3.94 -5.58 21.12
CA ASP A 133 -5.06 -6.29 21.76
C ASP A 133 -5.66 -7.42 20.91
N LYS A 134 -5.13 -7.63 19.69
CA LYS A 134 -5.58 -8.64 18.71
C LYS A 134 -7.06 -8.54 18.32
N LYS A 135 -7.73 -7.42 18.63
CA LYS A 135 -9.10 -7.17 18.19
C LYS A 135 -9.13 -6.84 16.70
N THR A 136 -10.33 -6.85 16.14
CA THR A 136 -10.57 -6.41 14.78
C THR A 136 -10.17 -4.94 14.59
N ILE A 137 -9.68 -4.64 13.38
CA ILE A 137 -9.28 -3.29 13.00
C ILE A 137 -10.52 -2.46 12.72
N ARG A 138 -10.49 -1.20 13.15
CA ARG A 138 -11.54 -0.22 12.87
C ARG A 138 -11.03 0.88 11.96
N VAL A 139 -11.85 1.30 11.02
CA VAL A 139 -11.56 2.39 10.08
C VAL A 139 -12.67 3.42 10.23
N GLN A 140 -12.34 4.66 10.61
CA GLN A 140 -13.34 5.71 10.87
C GLN A 140 -14.48 5.29 11.81
N GLY A 141 -14.15 4.51 12.85
CA GLY A 141 -15.12 4.01 13.83
C GLY A 141 -15.87 2.75 13.41
N ILE A 142 -15.77 2.34 12.15
CA ILE A 142 -16.44 1.16 11.58
C ILE A 142 -15.53 -0.06 11.77
N ASP A 143 -16.09 -1.16 12.27
CA ASP A 143 -15.38 -2.43 12.40
C ASP A 143 -15.24 -3.12 11.04
N THR A 144 -13.99 -3.46 10.68
CA THR A 144 -13.71 -4.17 9.42
C THR A 144 -14.00 -5.66 9.52
N GLY A 145 -14.14 -6.23 10.72
CA GLY A 145 -14.16 -7.68 10.93
C GLY A 145 -12.82 -8.37 10.71
N LEU A 146 -11.78 -7.64 10.28
CA LEU A 146 -10.45 -8.18 10.02
C LEU A 146 -9.54 -8.02 11.23
N GLN A 147 -8.79 -9.07 11.60
CA GLN A 147 -7.70 -8.95 12.58
C GLN A 147 -6.46 -8.25 12.01
N LYS A 148 -6.32 -8.23 10.68
CA LYS A 148 -5.20 -7.59 9.98
C LYS A 148 -5.70 -6.62 8.93
N PHE A 149 -5.31 -5.36 9.06
CA PHE A 149 -5.55 -4.30 8.10
C PHE A 149 -4.57 -3.15 8.42
N GLY A 150 -3.79 -2.72 7.44
CA GLY A 150 -2.79 -1.68 7.60
C GLY A 150 -3.40 -0.29 7.44
N ALA A 151 -2.99 0.44 6.40
CA ALA A 151 -3.44 1.81 6.16
C ALA A 151 -3.86 2.03 4.71
N LEU A 152 -4.63 3.10 4.51
CA LEU A 152 -5.00 3.62 3.20
C LEU A 152 -4.29 4.95 2.98
N LEU A 153 -3.44 5.03 1.97
CA LEU A 153 -2.71 6.22 1.58
C LEU A 153 -3.24 6.72 0.25
N GLY A 154 -3.68 7.98 0.23
CA GLY A 154 -4.11 8.70 -0.96
C GLY A 154 -2.95 9.01 -1.90
N ASP A 155 -3.29 9.47 -3.11
CA ASP A 155 -2.27 9.87 -4.09
C ASP A 155 -1.37 10.98 -3.52
N GLY A 156 -0.06 10.87 -3.69
CA GLY A 156 0.92 11.83 -3.20
C GLY A 156 1.05 11.90 -1.68
N ALA A 157 0.44 10.97 -0.92
CA ALA A 157 0.62 10.93 0.52
C ALA A 157 2.07 10.57 0.89
N GLN A 158 2.63 11.26 1.89
CA GLN A 158 4.03 11.08 2.29
C GLN A 158 4.15 10.73 3.77
N ILE A 159 4.97 9.75 4.10
CA ILE A 159 5.29 9.38 5.47
C ILE A 159 6.76 9.70 5.75
N GLY A 160 7.02 10.51 6.77
CA GLY A 160 8.37 10.84 7.21
C GLY A 160 9.13 9.63 7.77
N CYS A 161 10.46 9.73 7.80
CA CYS A 161 11.33 8.66 8.28
C CYS A 161 11.00 8.25 9.73
N ASN A 162 11.18 6.96 10.04
CA ASN A 162 10.96 6.37 11.36
C ASN A 162 9.56 6.62 11.95
N SER A 163 8.56 6.89 11.12
CA SER A 163 7.17 7.03 11.57
C SER A 163 6.45 5.68 11.57
N VAL A 164 5.53 5.51 12.52
CA VAL A 164 4.66 4.34 12.64
C VAL A 164 3.22 4.76 12.33
N ILE A 165 2.64 4.12 11.32
CA ILE A 165 1.23 4.27 10.98
C ILE A 165 0.48 3.07 11.54
N ASN A 166 -0.53 3.34 12.37
CA ASN A 166 -1.29 2.30 13.05
C ASN A 166 -2.36 1.69 12.15
N PRO A 167 -2.79 0.45 12.46
CA PRO A 167 -3.87 -0.23 11.75
C PRO A 167 -5.15 0.62 11.65
N GLY A 168 -5.73 0.67 10.47
CA GLY A 168 -6.97 1.39 10.17
C GLY A 168 -6.81 2.88 9.87
N SER A 169 -5.57 3.38 9.80
CA SER A 169 -5.31 4.79 9.49
C SER A 169 -5.56 5.13 8.02
N ILE A 170 -5.99 6.36 7.78
CA ILE A 170 -6.22 6.91 6.44
C ILE A 170 -5.44 8.21 6.30
N LEU A 171 -4.59 8.28 5.28
CA LEU A 171 -3.93 9.51 4.84
C LEU A 171 -4.57 9.91 3.52
N MET A 172 -5.21 11.06 3.47
CA MET A 172 -5.82 11.56 2.24
C MET A 172 -4.76 12.04 1.25
N LYS A 173 -5.21 12.37 0.04
CA LYS A 173 -4.37 12.88 -1.04
C LYS A 173 -3.46 14.01 -0.56
N ASN A 174 -2.20 14.01 -0.99
CA ASN A 174 -1.20 15.04 -0.69
C ASN A 174 -0.99 15.33 0.82
N SER A 175 -1.48 14.47 1.72
CA SER A 175 -1.23 14.62 3.15
C SER A 175 0.17 14.13 3.51
N TYR A 176 0.76 14.68 4.56
CA TYR A 176 2.09 14.24 4.98
C TYR A 176 2.25 14.09 6.48
N ILE A 177 2.85 12.97 6.88
CA ILE A 177 3.25 12.67 8.25
C ILE A 177 4.69 13.12 8.44
N ILE A 178 4.96 13.93 9.47
CA ILE A 178 6.31 14.35 9.81
C ILE A 178 7.15 13.15 10.34
N PRO A 179 8.49 13.20 10.25
CA PRO A 179 9.35 12.14 10.77
C PRO A 179 9.12 11.84 12.25
N CYS A 180 9.42 10.60 12.67
CA CYS A 180 9.32 10.12 14.05
C CYS A 180 7.92 10.24 14.67
N THR A 181 6.87 10.16 13.85
CA THR A 181 5.48 10.24 14.31
C THR A 181 4.90 8.85 14.55
N ASN A 182 4.14 8.70 15.63
CA ASN A 182 3.17 7.62 15.78
C ASN A 182 1.76 8.15 15.44
N PHE A 183 1.15 7.67 14.34
CA PHE A 183 -0.12 8.20 13.82
C PHE A 183 -1.24 7.16 13.81
N SER A 184 -2.43 7.57 14.27
CA SER A 184 -3.69 6.83 14.18
C SER A 184 -4.81 7.77 13.75
N GLY A 185 -5.66 7.35 12.82
CA GLY A 185 -6.89 8.07 12.45
C GLY A 185 -6.90 8.54 11.00
N LEU A 186 -7.58 9.65 10.73
CA LEU A 186 -7.70 10.26 9.40
C LEU A 186 -6.94 11.58 9.35
N LEU A 187 -6.05 11.71 8.36
CA LEU A 187 -5.39 12.95 8.01
C LEU A 187 -6.03 13.48 6.71
N GLN A 188 -6.54 14.72 6.73
CA GLN A 188 -7.29 15.27 5.61
C GLN A 188 -6.39 15.66 4.44
N GLU A 189 -6.99 15.92 3.28
CA GLU A 189 -6.26 16.27 2.06
C GLU A 189 -5.37 17.49 2.29
N GLY A 190 -4.09 17.36 1.93
CA GLY A 190 -3.07 18.42 2.08
C GLY A 190 -2.66 18.74 3.53
N GLU A 191 -3.24 18.10 4.54
CA GLU A 191 -2.86 18.33 5.94
C GLU A 191 -1.51 17.71 6.29
N ASN A 192 -0.94 18.24 7.38
CA ASN A 192 0.14 17.59 8.11
C ASN A 192 -0.22 17.41 9.59
N ASN A 193 0.45 16.46 10.24
CA ASN A 193 0.25 16.18 11.65
C ASN A 193 1.16 17.00 12.59
N LYS A 194 1.85 18.04 12.11
CA LYS A 194 2.82 18.80 12.93
C LYS A 194 2.15 19.56 14.08
N TYR A 195 0.86 19.86 13.96
CA TYR A 195 0.11 20.67 14.91
C TYR A 195 -1.04 19.89 15.59
N LYS A 196 -1.03 18.56 15.55
CA LYS A 196 -2.02 17.68 16.17
C LYS A 196 -1.32 16.78 17.19
#